data_AF-A0AAD8YEF4-F1
#
_entry.id   AF-A0AAD8YEF4-F1
#
_cell.length_a   1.000
_cell.length_b   1.000
_cell.length_c   1.000
_cell.angle_alpha   90.00
_cell.angle_beta   90.00
_cell.angle_gamma   90.00
#
_symmetry.space_group_name_H-M   'P 1'
#
loop_
_entity.id
_entity.type
_entity.pdbx_description
1 polymer ?
#
loop_
_entity_poly.entity_id
_entity_poly.type
_entity_poly.pdbx_seq_one_letter_code
_entity_poly.pdbx_strand_id
1 'polypeptide(L)'
;MMSSNIRHLDDSGTATLLTLPLSDFSKNSNNNAAADDEEDNDDLVLVSLSSGLTMDDILNSQNSVYILGDTSESDIAHSANAPSNHNNNHQSQEEEGANQYSSSFEPVAARLIVEPRSSTGSDSKKKAKTLDLVRVETSNTYIVTPPMAINNDGDGEQQGGSKRQKLTSSGKGTTITTATKQLVTMPARSIGVVPGENSPSCFFLDPMVLSQGHFANKLRIALSRWVYNPLEPPSAAALFGYTTRELAHICRSSLSEMEYALRNRVYGAEDALVIPDDAAGNVVTRYGMLSEEGRQTVSMAIVSTLLESDLDLEWTSQDDREKAMDMLPLVQEVRSNWQREEGADNELADEVIWHGLRPIVSYKSAGSKDEMPKQVQLNVEEVAKLAAHHAFLRGTPRSAACWEEDEFMEAWSIRLPTMTDKYQPSLELLGGIAISEMVEDKRQWRYFPASSLPLNPSQRIKSMLAMRNAWAVEEAKPYFEKLTLNESEISDLLKTHKK
;
A
#
# COMPACT_ATOMS: atom_id res chain seq x y z
N MET A 1 24.99 -11.37 9.49
CA MET A 1 26.36 -11.32 8.95
C MET A 1 26.22 -11.10 7.46
N MET A 2 26.51 -9.89 6.96
CA MET A 2 26.35 -9.59 5.53
C MET A 2 27.60 -10.05 4.76
N SER A 3 27.32 -10.65 3.61
CA SER A 3 28.28 -11.16 2.61
C SER A 3 29.20 -10.04 2.11
N SER A 4 30.50 -10.29 2.13
CA SER A 4 31.57 -9.42 1.59
C SER A 4 31.65 -9.43 0.06
N ASN A 5 30.57 -9.76 -0.66
CA ASN A 5 30.61 -10.07 -2.09
C ASN A 5 30.06 -8.98 -3.02
N ILE A 6 29.73 -7.78 -2.52
CA ILE A 6 29.36 -6.66 -3.40
C ILE A 6 30.63 -6.13 -4.08
N ARG A 7 30.70 -6.21 -5.41
CA ARG A 7 31.89 -5.84 -6.21
C ARG A 7 31.60 -4.61 -7.08
N HIS A 8 32.62 -3.76 -7.19
CA HIS A 8 32.59 -2.54 -8.00
C HIS A 8 33.11 -2.81 -9.41
N LEU A 9 32.35 -2.42 -10.43
CA LEU A 9 32.83 -2.28 -11.79
C LEU A 9 32.85 -0.78 -12.10
N ASP A 10 34.01 -0.16 -11.92
CA ASP A 10 34.27 1.21 -12.39
C ASP A 10 34.36 1.17 -13.91
N ASP A 11 33.28 1.54 -14.59
CA ASP A 11 33.37 2.03 -15.96
C ASP A 11 33.13 3.54 -15.96
N SER A 12 33.83 4.25 -16.82
CA SER A 12 33.92 5.72 -16.89
C SER A 12 32.61 6.46 -17.26
N GLY A 13 31.45 5.80 -17.13
CA GLY A 13 30.11 6.32 -17.37
C GLY A 13 29.29 6.49 -16.09
N THR A 14 28.16 7.19 -16.18
CA THR A 14 27.30 7.61 -15.05
C THR A 14 26.52 6.48 -14.35
N ALA A 15 26.82 5.20 -14.62
CA ALA A 15 26.05 4.07 -14.12
C ALA A 15 26.94 3.09 -13.33
N THR A 16 26.54 2.79 -12.10
CA THR A 16 27.20 1.78 -11.25
C THR A 16 26.50 0.44 -11.45
N LEU A 17 27.27 -0.62 -11.73
CA LEU A 17 26.78 -1.99 -11.84
C LEU A 17 26.99 -2.73 -10.52
N LEU A 18 25.90 -3.24 -9.93
CA LEU A 18 25.94 -4.12 -8.77
C LEU A 18 25.82 -5.58 -9.24
N THR A 19 26.71 -6.47 -8.82
CA THR A 19 26.56 -7.92 -9.04
C THR A 19 26.02 -8.59 -7.78
N LEU A 20 24.88 -9.29 -7.89
CA LEU A 20 24.33 -10.09 -6.81
C LEU A 20 24.28 -11.58 -7.22
N PRO A 21 24.79 -12.50 -6.40
CA PRO A 21 24.68 -13.93 -6.68
C PRO A 21 23.22 -14.38 -6.52
N LEU A 22 22.69 -15.12 -7.51
CA LEU A 22 21.33 -15.67 -7.46
C LEU A 22 21.16 -16.78 -6.41
N SER A 23 22.26 -17.36 -5.91
CA SER A 23 22.23 -18.26 -4.76
C SER A 23 21.74 -17.58 -3.47
N ASP A 24 21.77 -16.25 -3.39
CA ASP A 24 21.15 -15.50 -2.29
C ASP A 24 19.60 -15.42 -2.42
N PHE A 25 19.05 -15.76 -3.59
CA PHE A 25 17.61 -15.84 -3.84
C PHE A 25 17.15 -17.27 -3.60
N SER A 26 16.64 -17.54 -2.40
CA SER A 26 16.07 -18.85 -2.02
C SER A 26 15.03 -19.31 -3.04
N LYS A 27 15.36 -20.36 -3.82
CA LYS A 27 14.34 -21.19 -4.47
C LYS A 27 13.68 -22.02 -3.38
N ASN A 28 12.60 -21.51 -2.79
CA ASN A 28 11.79 -22.30 -1.86
C ASN A 28 10.91 -23.29 -2.65
N SER A 29 11.56 -24.22 -3.35
CA SER A 29 10.93 -25.32 -4.07
C SER A 29 10.53 -26.38 -3.03
N ASN A 30 9.31 -26.28 -2.53
CA ASN A 30 8.74 -27.21 -1.57
C ASN A 30 8.29 -28.53 -2.23
N ASN A 31 9.11 -29.09 -3.12
CA ASN A 31 8.86 -30.35 -3.80
C ASN A 31 9.84 -31.41 -3.29
N ASN A 32 9.31 -32.34 -2.48
CA ASN A 32 9.98 -33.56 -2.01
C ASN A 32 10.23 -34.57 -3.14
N ALA A 33 10.84 -34.14 -4.24
CA ALA A 33 11.22 -35.02 -5.34
C ALA A 33 12.75 -35.12 -5.40
N ALA A 34 13.22 -36.34 -5.12
CA ALA A 34 14.54 -36.93 -5.30
C ALA A 34 15.69 -35.98 -5.70
N ALA A 35 16.70 -35.94 -4.82
CA ALA A 35 18.02 -35.42 -5.08
C ALA A 35 18.66 -36.12 -6.29
N ASP A 36 18.86 -35.37 -7.37
CA ASP A 36 19.89 -35.65 -8.37
C ASP A 36 20.26 -34.32 -9.05
N ASP A 37 21.57 -34.05 -9.06
CA ASP A 37 22.30 -32.99 -9.76
C ASP A 37 21.86 -31.53 -9.54
N GLU A 38 22.19 -30.96 -8.37
CA GLU A 38 22.29 -29.50 -8.22
C GLU A 38 23.54 -28.99 -8.93
N GLU A 39 23.42 -28.67 -10.22
CA GLU A 39 24.33 -27.71 -10.86
C GLU A 39 24.13 -26.36 -10.17
N ASP A 40 25.14 -25.93 -9.41
CA ASP A 40 25.26 -24.59 -8.82
C ASP A 40 25.22 -23.54 -9.94
N ASN A 41 24.00 -23.15 -10.36
CA ASN A 41 23.78 -22.03 -11.25
C ASN A 41 24.08 -20.74 -10.47
N ASP A 42 25.36 -20.37 -10.46
CA ASP A 42 25.92 -19.08 -10.05
C ASP A 42 25.47 -17.96 -11.02
N ASP A 43 24.16 -17.83 -11.25
CA ASP A 43 23.65 -16.74 -12.07
C ASP A 43 23.92 -15.40 -11.35
N LEU A 44 24.36 -14.39 -12.09
CA LEU A 44 24.68 -13.07 -11.55
C LEU A 44 23.63 -12.05 -12.02
N VAL A 45 23.04 -11.33 -11.08
CA VAL A 45 22.15 -10.19 -11.37
C VAL A 45 22.98 -8.94 -11.48
N LEU A 46 22.87 -8.23 -12.60
CA LEU A 46 23.44 -6.89 -12.77
C LEU A 46 22.35 -5.85 -12.44
N VAL A 47 22.64 -4.91 -11.55
CA VAL A 47 21.72 -3.80 -11.23
C VAL A 47 22.36 -2.53 -11.72
N SER A 48 21.72 -1.83 -12.64
CA SER A 48 22.15 -0.50 -13.09
C SER A 48 21.42 0.55 -12.25
N LEU A 49 22.14 1.27 -11.41
CA LEU A 49 21.52 2.33 -10.60
C LEU A 49 21.37 3.60 -11.44
N SER A 50 20.17 3.83 -11.98
CA SER A 50 19.80 5.11 -12.58
C SER A 50 19.19 6.06 -11.53
N SER A 51 19.03 7.33 -11.89
CA SER A 51 18.75 8.49 -11.01
C SER A 51 17.82 8.23 -9.82
N GLY A 52 18.31 8.48 -8.60
CA GLY A 52 17.49 8.53 -7.38
C GLY A 52 18.02 7.69 -6.22
N LEU A 53 18.81 6.66 -6.50
CA LEU A 53 19.48 5.84 -5.49
C LEU A 53 20.98 5.85 -5.75
N THR A 54 21.76 6.28 -4.77
CA THR A 54 23.23 6.33 -4.89
C THR A 54 23.83 5.02 -4.41
N MET A 55 25.03 4.68 -4.88
CA MET A 55 25.74 3.52 -4.33
C MET A 55 25.99 3.67 -2.83
N ASP A 56 26.16 4.91 -2.35
CA ASP A 56 26.21 5.22 -0.92
C ASP A 56 24.93 4.84 -0.19
N ASP A 57 23.75 4.96 -0.82
CA ASP A 57 22.49 4.50 -0.21
C ASP A 57 22.47 2.97 -0.04
N ILE A 58 23.15 2.19 -0.89
CA ILE A 58 23.21 0.72 -0.78
C ILE A 58 24.31 0.28 0.16
N LEU A 59 25.50 0.87 0.03
CA LEU A 59 26.70 0.49 0.77
C LEU A 59 26.75 1.05 2.18
N ASN A 60 25.94 2.07 2.49
CA ASN A 60 25.88 2.60 3.84
C ASN A 60 25.39 1.49 4.77
N SER A 61 26.26 1.05 5.68
CA SER A 61 25.99 -0.01 6.68
C SER A 61 24.83 0.33 7.63
N GLN A 62 24.36 1.57 7.58
CA GLN A 62 23.15 2.05 8.23
C GLN A 62 21.88 1.77 7.45
N ASN A 63 21.92 1.15 6.27
CA ASN A 63 20.75 0.78 5.51
C ASN A 63 20.67 -0.75 5.42
N SER A 64 19.45 -1.28 5.45
CA SER A 64 19.16 -2.65 5.12
C SER A 64 18.64 -2.71 3.69
N VAL A 65 19.22 -3.57 2.87
CA VAL A 65 18.83 -3.74 1.46
C VAL A 65 18.27 -5.13 1.28
N TYR A 66 17.07 -5.22 0.72
CA TYR A 66 16.37 -6.47 0.47
C TYR A 66 15.88 -6.50 -0.97
N ILE A 67 15.91 -7.68 -1.57
CA ILE A 67 15.26 -7.92 -2.86
C ILE A 67 14.11 -8.88 -2.64
N LEU A 68 12.91 -8.42 -2.97
CA LEU A 68 11.71 -9.25 -2.97
C LEU A 68 11.48 -9.75 -4.39
N GLY A 69 11.58 -11.06 -4.58
CA GLY A 69 11.15 -11.70 -5.82
C GLY A 69 9.64 -11.66 -6.01
N ASP A 70 9.13 -12.48 -6.93
CA ASP A 70 7.71 -12.70 -7.11
C ASP A 70 7.16 -13.52 -5.94
N THR A 71 6.97 -12.86 -4.79
CA THR A 71 6.45 -13.50 -3.59
C THR A 71 4.94 -13.55 -3.65
N SER A 72 4.40 -14.71 -3.29
CA SER A 72 2.98 -15.01 -3.30
C SER A 72 2.42 -14.90 -1.88
N GLU A 73 1.14 -14.59 -1.73
CA GLU A 73 0.51 -14.61 -0.39
C GLU A 73 0.47 -16.03 0.21
N SER A 74 0.61 -17.08 -0.60
CA SER A 74 0.80 -18.46 -0.12
C SER A 74 2.06 -18.65 0.70
N ASP A 75 3.05 -17.75 0.60
CA ASP A 75 4.27 -17.81 1.39
C ASP A 75 4.05 -17.37 2.86
N ILE A 76 2.86 -16.86 3.19
CA ILE A 76 2.49 -16.39 4.53
C ILE A 76 1.76 -17.50 5.28
N ALA A 77 2.40 -18.07 6.30
CA ALA A 77 1.93 -19.30 6.97
C ALA A 77 0.47 -19.31 7.47
N HIS A 78 -0.11 -18.16 7.81
CA HIS A 78 -1.50 -18.05 8.29
C HIS A 78 -2.47 -17.53 7.21
N SER A 79 -2.01 -17.21 6.00
CA SER A 79 -2.91 -16.84 4.89
C SER A 79 -3.83 -18.00 4.51
N ALA A 80 -3.38 -19.24 4.72
CA ALA A 80 -4.18 -20.45 4.53
C ALA A 80 -5.41 -20.53 5.46
N ASN A 81 -5.41 -19.79 6.57
CA ASN A 81 -6.52 -19.72 7.51
C ASN A 81 -7.46 -18.54 7.25
N ALA A 82 -7.16 -17.68 6.27
CA ALA A 82 -8.10 -16.64 5.87
C ALA A 82 -9.40 -17.32 5.42
N PRO A 83 -10.58 -16.86 5.88
CA PRO A 83 -11.84 -17.45 5.48
C PRO A 83 -11.91 -17.44 3.96
N SER A 84 -12.17 -18.62 3.36
CA SER A 84 -12.33 -18.69 1.91
C SER A 84 -13.53 -17.82 1.54
N ASN A 85 -13.26 -16.65 0.95
CA ASN A 85 -14.28 -15.70 0.55
C ASN A 85 -15.02 -16.27 -0.68
N HIS A 86 -15.84 -17.31 -0.47
CA HIS A 86 -16.54 -18.04 -1.52
C HIS A 86 -17.71 -17.27 -2.13
N ASN A 87 -18.02 -16.07 -1.62
CA ASN A 87 -19.13 -15.25 -2.10
C ASN A 87 -18.77 -14.12 -3.08
N ASN A 88 -17.49 -13.91 -3.42
CA ASN A 88 -17.09 -12.83 -4.34
C ASN A 88 -16.91 -13.29 -5.79
N ASN A 89 -17.88 -14.02 -6.35
CA ASN A 89 -17.91 -14.35 -7.79
C ASN A 89 -18.01 -13.11 -8.71
N HIS A 90 -18.23 -11.90 -8.17
CA HIS A 90 -18.23 -10.66 -8.93
C HIS A 90 -16.89 -9.90 -8.96
N GLN A 91 -15.93 -10.19 -8.07
CA GLN A 91 -14.67 -9.43 -8.00
C GLN A 91 -13.56 -10.01 -8.87
N SER A 92 -13.58 -11.33 -9.14
CA SER A 92 -12.56 -11.97 -9.98
C SER A 92 -12.56 -11.46 -11.44
N GLN A 93 -13.70 -10.97 -11.94
CA GLN A 93 -13.78 -10.31 -13.25
C GLN A 93 -13.21 -8.88 -13.25
N GLU A 94 -13.15 -8.20 -12.09
CA GLU A 94 -12.53 -6.88 -11.98
C GLU A 94 -11.00 -6.95 -11.85
N GLU A 95 -10.44 -8.00 -11.25
CA GLU A 95 -8.98 -8.19 -11.22
C GLU A 95 -8.40 -8.50 -12.61
N GLU A 96 -9.10 -9.27 -13.45
CA GLU A 96 -8.71 -9.47 -14.86
C GLU A 96 -8.88 -8.17 -15.67
N GLY A 97 -9.89 -7.35 -15.37
CA GLY A 97 -10.15 -6.08 -16.06
C GLY A 97 -9.24 -4.91 -15.65
N ALA A 98 -8.82 -4.85 -14.39
CA ALA A 98 -7.89 -3.84 -13.87
C ALA A 98 -6.45 -4.11 -14.33
N ASN A 99 -6.08 -5.38 -14.55
CA ASN A 99 -4.82 -5.77 -15.17
C ASN A 99 -4.87 -5.76 -16.71
N GLN A 100 -6.04 -5.60 -17.34
CA GLN A 100 -6.20 -5.48 -18.80
C GLN A 100 -5.86 -4.10 -19.37
N TYR A 101 -5.65 -3.07 -18.54
CA TYR A 101 -4.78 -1.96 -18.94
C TYR A 101 -3.32 -2.39 -18.80
N SER A 102 -2.99 -3.45 -19.55
CA SER A 102 -1.64 -3.77 -19.98
C SER A 102 -1.20 -2.64 -20.90
N SER A 103 -0.78 -1.55 -20.25
CA SER A 103 0.44 -0.92 -20.66
C SER A 103 1.48 -2.03 -20.78
N SER A 104 2.22 -2.02 -21.88
CA SER A 104 3.19 -3.04 -22.28
C SER A 104 4.40 -3.14 -21.33
N PHE A 105 4.19 -2.94 -20.02
CA PHE A 105 5.23 -3.10 -19.02
C PHE A 105 5.54 -4.58 -18.91
N GLU A 106 6.80 -4.86 -19.23
CA GLU A 106 7.45 -6.13 -18.97
C GLU A 106 7.19 -6.57 -17.51
N PRO A 107 7.04 -7.88 -17.26
CA PRO A 107 6.80 -8.39 -15.92
C PRO A 107 7.89 -7.89 -14.95
N VAL A 108 7.47 -7.22 -13.88
CA VAL A 108 8.36 -6.81 -12.79
C VAL A 108 8.97 -8.08 -12.20
N ALA A 109 10.27 -8.27 -12.38
CA ALA A 109 10.96 -9.48 -11.97
C ALA A 109 11.19 -9.53 -10.45
N ALA A 110 11.42 -8.37 -9.85
CA ALA A 110 11.64 -8.22 -8.42
C ALA A 110 11.44 -6.76 -7.97
N ARG A 111 11.49 -6.50 -6.66
CA ARG A 111 11.59 -5.16 -6.09
C ARG A 111 12.80 -5.04 -5.20
N LEU A 112 13.55 -3.95 -5.35
CA LEU A 112 14.64 -3.59 -4.46
C LEU A 112 14.10 -2.62 -3.42
N ILE A 113 14.25 -2.98 -2.15
CA ILE A 113 13.84 -2.17 -1.02
C ILE A 113 15.09 -1.77 -0.24
N VAL A 114 15.28 -0.47 -0.06
CA VAL A 114 16.34 0.10 0.76
C VAL A 114 15.71 0.77 1.97
N GLU A 115 15.88 0.18 3.14
CA GLU A 115 15.37 0.69 4.41
C GLU A 115 16.48 1.33 5.24
N PRO A 116 16.32 2.57 5.70
CA PRO A 116 17.23 3.12 6.69
C PRO A 116 17.06 2.36 8.00
N ARG A 117 18.16 1.87 8.56
CA ARG A 117 18.19 1.27 9.88
C ARG A 117 17.74 2.35 10.86
N SER A 118 16.83 2.01 11.77
CA SER A 118 16.32 2.92 12.79
C SER A 118 17.47 3.37 13.69
N SER A 119 18.18 4.43 13.30
CA SER A 119 19.13 5.08 14.17
C SER A 119 18.32 5.72 15.28
N THR A 120 18.56 5.32 16.52
CA THR A 120 17.94 5.87 17.73
C THR A 120 18.25 7.37 17.95
N GLY A 121 18.94 8.03 17.02
CA GLY A 121 19.25 9.47 17.02
C GLY A 121 18.36 10.24 16.03
N SER A 122 18.00 11.47 16.39
CA SER A 122 16.93 12.29 15.80
C SER A 122 17.12 12.78 14.34
N ASP A 123 18.04 12.22 13.55
CA ASP A 123 18.26 12.57 12.15
C ASP A 123 17.44 11.67 11.20
N SER A 124 16.12 11.65 11.41
CA SER A 124 15.17 10.72 10.77
C SER A 124 14.70 11.13 9.36
N LYS A 125 15.48 11.93 8.61
CA LYS A 125 15.03 12.39 7.27
C LYS A 125 15.24 11.38 6.15
N LYS A 126 15.95 10.28 6.38
CA LYS A 126 16.10 9.23 5.36
C LYS A 126 14.76 8.49 5.24
N LYS A 127 14.15 8.56 4.05
CA LYS A 127 12.96 7.77 3.70
C LYS A 127 13.42 6.45 3.07
N ALA A 128 12.71 5.37 3.33
CA ALA A 128 12.91 4.16 2.54
C ALA A 128 12.62 4.43 1.06
N LYS A 129 13.29 3.66 0.20
CA LYS A 129 13.12 3.72 -1.24
C LYS A 129 12.74 2.32 -1.72
N THR A 130 11.61 2.24 -2.43
CA THR A 130 11.15 1.04 -3.11
C THR A 130 11.29 1.25 -4.62
N LEU A 131 11.97 0.32 -5.28
CA LEU A 131 12.25 0.37 -6.71
C LEU A 131 11.72 -0.89 -7.38
N ASP A 132 10.98 -0.72 -8.46
CA ASP A 132 10.65 -1.84 -9.35
C ASP A 132 11.89 -2.23 -10.15
N LEU A 133 12.14 -3.52 -10.24
CA LEU A 133 13.23 -4.10 -11.01
C LEU A 133 12.61 -4.79 -12.23
N VAL A 134 12.69 -4.12 -13.38
CA VAL A 134 12.19 -4.63 -14.65
C VAL A 134 13.28 -5.47 -15.33
N ARG A 135 12.91 -6.61 -15.91
CA ARG A 135 13.84 -7.43 -16.69
C ARG A 135 13.96 -6.84 -18.09
N VAL A 136 15.11 -6.26 -18.41
CA VAL A 136 15.44 -5.85 -19.78
C VAL A 136 16.23 -6.96 -20.49
N GLU A 137 15.69 -7.46 -21.59
CA GLU A 137 16.42 -8.39 -22.46
C GLU A 137 17.35 -7.62 -23.41
N THR A 138 18.56 -8.12 -23.59
CA THR A 138 19.54 -7.50 -24.50
C THR A 138 20.16 -8.55 -25.42
N SER A 139 20.45 -8.17 -26.65
CA SER A 139 21.15 -9.01 -27.63
C SER A 139 22.68 -8.96 -27.48
N ASN A 140 23.19 -8.15 -26.55
CA ASN A 140 24.61 -7.96 -26.32
C ASN A 140 25.17 -9.06 -25.41
N THR A 141 26.37 -9.55 -25.72
CA THR A 141 27.13 -10.43 -24.83
C THR A 141 27.95 -9.60 -23.85
N TYR A 142 27.68 -9.75 -22.56
CA TYR A 142 28.47 -9.13 -21.50
C TYR A 142 29.46 -10.15 -20.93
N ILE A 143 30.72 -9.74 -20.79
CA ILE A 143 31.78 -10.57 -20.18
C ILE A 143 32.18 -9.90 -18.88
N VAL A 144 31.73 -10.45 -17.75
CA VAL A 144 32.12 -9.98 -16.42
C VAL A 144 33.49 -10.57 -16.08
N THR A 145 34.52 -9.73 -16.10
CA THR A 145 35.89 -10.16 -15.75
C THR A 145 36.18 -9.76 -14.29
N PRO A 146 36.28 -10.71 -13.34
CA PRO A 146 36.62 -10.37 -11.96
C PRO A 146 38.02 -9.73 -11.89
N PRO A 147 38.24 -8.74 -11.00
CA PRO A 147 39.57 -8.18 -10.78
C PRO A 147 40.49 -9.31 -10.29
N MET A 148 41.62 -9.49 -10.97
CA MET A 148 42.61 -10.48 -10.55
C MET A 148 43.16 -10.08 -9.19
N ALA A 149 43.11 -11.00 -8.21
CA ALA A 149 43.90 -10.86 -7.00
C ALA A 149 45.37 -10.78 -7.43
N ILE A 150 45.95 -9.59 -7.36
CA ILE A 150 47.39 -9.43 -7.46
C ILE A 150 47.90 -9.99 -6.14
N ASN A 151 48.29 -11.27 -6.15
CA ASN A 151 48.96 -11.88 -5.01
C ASN A 151 50.20 -11.03 -4.75
N ASN A 152 50.13 -10.19 -3.71
CA ASN A 152 51.21 -9.35 -3.21
C ASN A 152 52.14 -10.22 -2.34
N ASP A 153 52.47 -11.42 -2.82
CA ASP A 153 53.49 -12.27 -2.23
C ASP A 153 54.84 -11.77 -2.75
N GLY A 154 55.25 -10.62 -2.20
CA GLY A 154 56.47 -9.92 -2.55
C GLY A 154 57.10 -9.31 -1.30
N ASP A 155 57.43 -10.14 -0.32
CA ASP A 155 58.48 -9.81 0.65
C ASP A 155 59.81 -9.74 -0.13
N GLY A 156 60.21 -8.53 -0.50
CA GLY A 156 61.49 -8.30 -1.17
C GLY A 156 61.62 -6.92 -1.76
N GLU A 157 62.20 -6.02 -0.96
CA GLU A 157 62.70 -4.71 -1.35
C GLU A 157 63.35 -4.69 -2.75
N GLN A 158 62.89 -3.82 -3.64
CA GLN A 158 63.71 -2.72 -4.20
C GLN A 158 62.97 -1.97 -5.30
N GLN A 159 62.94 -0.65 -5.13
CA GLN A 159 62.97 0.40 -6.16
C GLN A 159 62.60 0.03 -7.61
N GLY A 160 61.53 0.68 -8.08
CA GLY A 160 61.61 1.39 -9.35
C GLY A 160 60.74 0.85 -10.48
N GLY A 161 59.73 1.65 -10.84
CA GLY A 161 59.14 1.67 -12.17
C GLY A 161 57.89 0.84 -12.33
N SER A 162 56.74 1.52 -12.27
CA SER A 162 55.46 1.00 -12.76
C SER A 162 55.57 0.69 -14.25
N LYS A 163 55.99 -0.54 -14.59
CA LYS A 163 55.95 -1.07 -15.95
C LYS A 163 54.63 -1.80 -16.13
N ARG A 164 53.59 -1.07 -16.57
CA ARG A 164 52.61 -1.65 -17.49
C ARG A 164 53.41 -2.34 -18.59
N GLN A 165 53.44 -3.66 -18.60
CA GLN A 165 54.13 -4.44 -19.63
C GLN A 165 53.35 -4.27 -20.94
N LYS A 166 53.64 -3.18 -21.65
CA LYS A 166 53.14 -2.91 -22.99
C LYS A 166 53.65 -4.07 -23.85
N LEU A 167 52.72 -4.88 -24.37
CA LEU A 167 53.01 -5.90 -25.38
C LEU A 167 53.72 -5.19 -26.54
N THR A 168 55.05 -5.24 -26.55
CA THR A 168 55.84 -4.73 -27.66
C THR A 168 55.82 -5.83 -28.72
N SER A 169 55.01 -5.62 -29.75
CA SER A 169 55.13 -6.38 -30.99
C SER A 169 56.49 -6.01 -31.61
N SER A 170 57.53 -6.76 -31.27
CA SER A 170 58.84 -6.57 -31.89
C SER A 170 58.75 -7.01 -33.35
N GLY A 171 58.54 -6.03 -34.23
CA GLY A 171 58.84 -6.18 -35.64
C GLY A 171 60.35 -6.23 -35.81
N LYS A 172 60.87 -7.38 -36.24
CA LYS A 172 61.82 -7.46 -37.36
C LYS A 172 62.09 -8.91 -37.75
N GLY A 173 61.61 -9.24 -38.94
CA GLY A 173 62.30 -10.08 -39.92
C GLY A 173 62.83 -11.41 -39.41
N THR A 174 61.95 -12.37 -39.18
CA THR A 174 62.30 -13.78 -39.34
C THR A 174 61.02 -14.53 -39.66
N THR A 175 61.07 -15.39 -40.66
CA THR A 175 59.96 -16.20 -41.18
C THR A 175 59.37 -17.03 -40.04
N ILE A 176 58.24 -16.59 -39.49
CA ILE A 176 57.53 -17.28 -38.41
C ILE A 176 56.81 -18.49 -39.01
N THR A 177 57.46 -19.65 -38.98
CA THR A 177 56.76 -20.93 -38.94
C THR A 177 56.01 -21.01 -37.62
N THR A 178 54.70 -20.78 -37.65
CA THR A 178 53.68 -21.18 -36.65
C THR A 178 54.22 -21.49 -35.25
N ALA A 179 54.85 -20.52 -34.59
CA ALA A 179 55.13 -20.60 -33.18
C ALA A 179 53.82 -20.27 -32.47
N THR A 180 53.24 -21.30 -31.86
CA THR A 180 52.09 -21.25 -30.97
C THR A 180 52.27 -20.10 -29.98
N LYS A 181 51.62 -18.96 -30.27
CA LYS A 181 51.43 -17.90 -29.29
C LYS A 181 50.72 -18.57 -28.12
N GLN A 182 51.43 -18.72 -27.02
CA GLN A 182 50.89 -19.27 -25.80
C GLN A 182 49.83 -18.27 -25.33
N LEU A 183 48.57 -18.57 -25.68
CA LEU A 183 47.40 -17.91 -25.14
C LEU A 183 47.50 -18.09 -23.63
N VAL A 184 47.74 -16.99 -22.92
CA VAL A 184 47.48 -16.98 -21.49
C VAL A 184 45.98 -17.10 -21.37
N THR A 185 45.51 -18.31 -21.05
CA THR A 185 44.13 -18.60 -20.71
C THR A 185 43.83 -17.81 -19.45
N MET A 186 43.22 -16.65 -19.61
CA MET A 186 42.49 -16.04 -18.52
C MET A 186 41.35 -16.98 -18.15
N PRO A 187 41.18 -17.35 -16.88
CA PRO A 187 39.90 -17.85 -16.41
C PRO A 187 38.93 -16.66 -16.39
N ALA A 188 38.53 -16.18 -17.57
CA ALA A 188 37.28 -15.48 -17.68
C ALA A 188 36.23 -16.55 -17.42
N ARG A 189 35.42 -16.40 -16.35
CA ARG A 189 34.11 -17.06 -16.33
C ARG A 189 33.33 -16.39 -17.46
N SER A 190 33.48 -16.89 -18.68
CA SER A 190 32.57 -16.53 -19.74
C SER A 190 31.22 -17.05 -19.27
N ILE A 191 30.30 -16.14 -18.96
CA ILE A 191 28.89 -16.45 -19.07
C ILE A 191 28.66 -16.64 -20.58
N GLY A 192 29.04 -17.82 -21.07
CA GLY A 192 29.04 -18.17 -22.48
C GLY A 192 27.60 -18.38 -22.90
N VAL A 193 26.98 -17.34 -23.44
CA VAL A 193 25.61 -17.38 -23.94
C VAL A 193 25.59 -18.23 -25.21
N VAL A 194 25.11 -19.47 -25.10
CA VAL A 194 24.69 -20.25 -26.28
C VAL A 194 23.30 -19.73 -26.67
N PRO A 195 23.09 -19.24 -27.91
CA PRO A 195 21.75 -18.86 -28.37
C PRO A 195 20.90 -20.13 -28.50
N GLY A 196 20.03 -20.37 -27.52
CA GLY A 196 19.17 -21.56 -27.46
C GLY A 196 18.60 -21.78 -26.05
N GLU A 197 17.33 -21.39 -25.88
CA GLU A 197 16.35 -21.72 -24.82
C GLU A 197 16.67 -21.54 -23.32
N ASN A 198 17.93 -21.38 -22.88
CA ASN A 198 18.25 -21.05 -21.48
C ASN A 198 19.41 -20.04 -21.40
N SER A 199 19.24 -18.86 -22.02
CA SER A 199 20.25 -17.80 -21.90
C SER A 199 20.27 -17.26 -20.47
N PRO A 200 21.43 -17.22 -19.77
CA PRO A 200 21.55 -16.56 -18.49
C PRO A 200 21.24 -15.08 -18.73
N SER A 201 20.05 -14.68 -18.33
CA SER A 201 19.54 -13.33 -18.50
C SER A 201 20.42 -12.39 -17.69
N CYS A 202 21.24 -11.59 -18.37
CA CYS A 202 21.78 -10.39 -17.75
C CYS A 202 20.59 -9.49 -17.44
N PHE A 203 20.20 -9.46 -16.17
CA PHE A 203 19.19 -8.53 -15.69
C PHE A 203 19.79 -7.13 -15.81
N PHE A 204 19.11 -6.21 -16.47
CA PHE A 204 19.32 -4.78 -16.23
C PHE A 204 18.08 -4.31 -15.53
N LEU A 205 18.23 -3.92 -14.28
CA LEU A 205 17.13 -3.41 -13.50
C LEU A 205 17.18 -1.89 -13.59
N ASP A 206 16.23 -1.30 -14.29
CA ASP A 206 16.08 0.15 -14.29
C ASP A 206 15.21 0.56 -13.08
N PRO A 207 15.77 1.23 -12.08
CA PRO A 207 15.05 1.57 -10.86
C PRO A 207 13.96 2.61 -11.17
N MET A 208 12.71 2.16 -11.26
CA MET A 208 11.58 3.07 -11.35
C MET A 208 11.18 3.51 -9.94
N VAL A 209 11.40 4.78 -9.63
CA VAL A 209 10.92 5.38 -8.38
C VAL A 209 9.40 5.37 -8.40
N LEU A 210 8.81 4.54 -7.54
CA LEU A 210 7.37 4.48 -7.41
C LEU A 210 6.86 5.71 -6.65
N SER A 211 5.69 6.20 -7.07
CA SER A 211 5.00 7.25 -6.34
C SER A 211 4.65 6.78 -4.94
N GLN A 212 4.55 7.72 -3.99
CA GLN A 212 4.03 7.39 -2.67
C GLN A 212 2.61 6.80 -2.81
N GLY A 213 2.36 5.69 -2.13
CA GLY A 213 1.09 4.97 -2.21
C GLY A 213 0.86 4.14 -3.47
N HIS A 214 1.89 3.83 -4.24
CA HIS A 214 1.80 2.87 -5.36
C HIS A 214 1.19 1.52 -4.96
N PHE A 215 1.27 1.14 -3.69
CA PHE A 215 0.71 -0.09 -3.13
C PHE A 215 -0.72 0.03 -2.62
N ALA A 216 -1.37 1.20 -2.70
CA ALA A 216 -2.65 1.46 -2.05
C ALA A 216 -3.75 0.47 -2.43
N ASN A 217 -3.85 0.12 -3.72
CA ASN A 217 -4.84 -0.85 -4.19
C ASN A 217 -4.55 -2.25 -3.64
N LYS A 218 -3.28 -2.69 -3.69
CA LYS A 218 -2.87 -3.99 -3.12
C LYS A 218 -3.13 -4.07 -1.62
N LEU A 219 -2.86 -2.98 -0.89
CA LEU A 219 -3.12 -2.89 0.53
C LEU A 219 -4.61 -3.05 0.85
N ARG A 220 -5.49 -2.35 0.12
CA ARG A 220 -6.95 -2.50 0.31
C ARG A 220 -7.43 -3.91 -0.01
N ILE A 221 -6.95 -4.50 -1.11
CA ILE A 221 -7.29 -5.88 -1.47
C ILE A 221 -6.85 -6.84 -0.36
N ALA A 222 -5.62 -6.71 0.14
CA ALA A 222 -5.11 -7.53 1.23
C ALA A 222 -5.97 -7.37 2.50
N LEU A 223 -6.22 -6.13 2.93
CA LEU A 223 -7.04 -5.85 4.12
C LEU A 223 -8.48 -6.37 3.97
N SER A 224 -9.07 -6.27 2.77
CA SER A 224 -10.45 -6.72 2.50
C SER A 224 -10.65 -8.24 2.56
N ARG A 225 -9.58 -9.01 2.66
CA ARG A 225 -9.66 -10.47 2.87
C ARG A 225 -9.90 -10.80 4.35
N TRP A 226 -9.56 -9.89 5.24
CA TRP A 226 -9.82 -10.00 6.67
C TRP A 226 -10.91 -9.02 7.06
N VAL A 227 -12.14 -9.48 6.91
CA VAL A 227 -13.33 -8.70 7.23
C VAL A 227 -13.77 -9.03 8.66
N TYR A 228 -13.71 -8.04 9.55
CA TYR A 228 -14.24 -8.14 10.90
C TYR A 228 -15.73 -7.87 10.87
N ASN A 229 -16.53 -8.83 11.32
CA ASN A 229 -17.96 -8.62 11.55
C ASN A 229 -18.19 -8.43 13.06
N PRO A 230 -18.63 -7.26 13.54
CA PRO A 230 -18.90 -7.05 14.96
C PRO A 230 -20.06 -7.90 15.49
N LEU A 231 -20.96 -8.36 14.61
CA LEU A 231 -22.06 -9.27 14.98
C LEU A 231 -21.57 -10.72 15.16
N GLU A 232 -20.51 -11.10 14.43
CA GLU A 232 -19.89 -12.42 14.47
C GLU A 232 -18.37 -12.26 14.64
N PRO A 233 -17.91 -11.75 15.81
CA PRO A 233 -16.50 -11.52 16.02
C PRO A 233 -15.74 -12.85 15.91
N PRO A 234 -14.52 -12.84 15.35
CA PRO A 234 -13.69 -14.04 15.31
C PRO A 234 -13.49 -14.56 16.73
N SER A 235 -13.51 -15.88 16.90
CA SER A 235 -13.24 -16.48 18.21
C SER A 235 -11.90 -15.99 18.76
N ALA A 236 -11.77 -15.84 20.08
CA ALA A 236 -10.52 -15.37 20.70
C ALA A 236 -9.28 -16.23 20.37
N ALA A 237 -9.46 -17.45 19.86
CA ALA A 237 -8.38 -18.34 19.42
C ALA A 237 -7.97 -18.13 17.95
N ALA A 238 -8.77 -17.42 17.16
CA ALA A 238 -8.52 -17.20 15.73
C ALA A 238 -7.73 -15.90 15.52
N LEU A 239 -6.59 -16.01 14.83
CA LEU A 239 -5.79 -14.86 14.41
C LEU A 239 -6.56 -14.05 13.36
N PHE A 240 -6.84 -12.78 13.65
CA PHE A 240 -7.46 -11.85 12.72
C PHE A 240 -6.40 -10.98 12.02
N GLY A 241 -6.53 -10.78 10.71
CA GLY A 241 -5.77 -9.76 9.97
C GLY A 241 -4.32 -10.11 9.71
N TYR A 242 -3.57 -9.12 9.23
CA TYR A 242 -2.14 -9.20 8.92
C TYR A 242 -1.33 -8.27 9.83
N THR A 243 -0.09 -8.66 10.14
CA THR A 243 0.90 -7.75 10.74
C THR A 243 1.41 -6.75 9.71
N THR A 244 2.01 -5.64 10.15
CA THR A 244 2.65 -4.66 9.27
C THR A 244 3.70 -5.29 8.35
N ARG A 245 4.48 -6.26 8.86
CA ARG A 245 5.52 -6.95 8.07
C ARG A 245 4.91 -7.83 6.98
N GLU A 246 3.83 -8.53 7.29
CA GLU A 246 3.08 -9.31 6.30
C GLU A 246 2.50 -8.40 5.22
N LEU A 247 1.85 -7.30 5.60
CA LEU A 247 1.32 -6.33 4.64
C LEU A 247 2.42 -5.73 3.75
N ALA A 248 3.56 -5.37 4.32
CA ALA A 248 4.71 -4.87 3.55
C ALA A 248 5.18 -5.91 2.52
N HIS A 249 5.23 -7.18 2.90
CA HIS A 249 5.58 -8.28 2.01
C HIS A 249 4.54 -8.49 0.89
N ILE A 250 3.25 -8.58 1.23
CA ILE A 250 2.14 -8.73 0.26
C ILE A 250 2.12 -7.58 -0.74
N CYS A 251 2.27 -6.35 -0.23
CA CYS A 251 2.26 -5.15 -1.03
C CYS A 251 3.57 -4.90 -1.78
N ARG A 252 4.61 -5.71 -1.49
CA ARG A 252 6.01 -5.54 -1.94
C ARG A 252 6.49 -4.10 -1.76
N SER A 253 6.26 -3.57 -0.57
CA SER A 253 6.61 -2.21 -0.17
C SER A 253 7.58 -2.27 1.01
N SER A 254 8.30 -1.19 1.27
CA SER A 254 9.13 -1.12 2.48
C SER A 254 8.24 -1.18 3.74
N LEU A 255 8.77 -1.79 4.81
CA LEU A 255 8.13 -1.81 6.11
C LEU A 255 7.88 -0.38 6.60
N SER A 256 8.86 0.52 6.45
CA SER A 256 8.69 1.91 6.91
C SER A 256 7.62 2.69 6.13
N GLU A 257 7.46 2.45 4.82
CA GLU A 257 6.36 3.04 4.03
C GLU A 257 5.01 2.45 4.45
N MET A 258 4.96 1.15 4.73
CA MET A 258 3.75 0.48 5.22
C MET A 258 3.36 0.98 6.62
N GLU A 259 4.32 1.07 7.54
CA GLU A 259 4.11 1.66 8.88
C GLU A 259 3.62 3.11 8.76
N TYR A 260 4.24 3.91 7.89
CA TYR A 260 3.80 5.27 7.65
C TYR A 260 2.36 5.32 7.12
N ALA A 261 2.02 4.47 6.15
CA ALA A 261 0.68 4.40 5.57
C ALA A 261 -0.38 4.03 6.62
N LEU A 262 -0.14 2.96 7.39
CA LEU A 262 -1.04 2.48 8.44
C LEU A 262 -1.17 3.52 9.57
N ARG A 263 -0.05 4.02 10.10
CA ARG A 263 -0.03 5.01 11.19
C ARG A 263 -0.72 6.32 10.84
N ASN A 264 -0.54 6.79 9.60
CA ASN A 264 -1.11 8.06 9.14
C ASN A 264 -2.45 7.90 8.42
N ARG A 265 -2.89 6.66 8.18
CA ARG A 265 -4.15 6.36 7.48
C ARG A 265 -4.18 7.00 6.10
N VAL A 266 -3.15 6.73 5.32
CA VAL A 266 -2.98 7.24 3.96
C VAL A 266 -2.68 6.09 3.00
N TYR A 267 -2.74 6.35 1.70
CA TYR A 267 -2.34 5.40 0.68
C TYR A 267 -3.09 4.07 0.76
N GLY A 268 -4.41 4.12 0.94
CA GLY A 268 -5.25 2.92 0.98
C GLY A 268 -5.47 2.36 2.38
N ALA A 269 -4.75 2.85 3.39
CA ALA A 269 -4.89 2.43 4.78
C ALA A 269 -6.00 3.18 5.56
N GLU A 270 -6.78 4.03 4.90
CA GLU A 270 -7.78 4.89 5.54
C GLU A 270 -8.80 4.05 6.34
N ASP A 271 -9.21 2.92 5.77
CA ASP A 271 -10.27 2.05 6.29
C ASP A 271 -9.73 0.81 7.02
N ALA A 272 -8.43 0.74 7.33
CA ALA A 272 -7.91 -0.43 8.03
C ALA A 272 -8.47 -0.48 9.47
N LEU A 273 -8.96 -1.63 9.89
CA LEU A 273 -9.28 -1.87 11.29
C LEU A 273 -8.04 -2.42 11.98
N VAL A 274 -7.73 -1.88 13.17
CA VAL A 274 -6.65 -2.40 14.02
C VAL A 274 -7.29 -3.20 15.14
N ILE A 275 -6.84 -4.44 15.32
CA ILE A 275 -7.24 -5.25 16.48
C ILE A 275 -5.94 -5.71 17.16
N PRO A 276 -5.72 -5.34 18.43
CA PRO A 276 -4.58 -5.86 19.18
C PRO A 276 -4.79 -7.35 19.43
N ASP A 277 -3.78 -8.15 19.09
CA ASP A 277 -3.73 -9.56 19.44
C ASP A 277 -2.97 -9.72 20.76
N ASP A 278 -3.67 -10.18 21.81
CA ASP A 278 -3.11 -10.41 23.15
C ASP A 278 -2.80 -11.89 23.43
N ALA A 279 -2.83 -12.76 22.41
CA ALA A 279 -2.76 -14.21 22.59
C ALA A 279 -1.45 -14.75 23.22
N ALA A 280 -0.44 -13.92 23.51
CA ALA A 280 0.84 -14.38 24.07
C ALA A 280 1.57 -13.36 24.97
N GLY A 281 0.89 -12.32 25.48
CA GLY A 281 1.54 -11.26 26.27
C GLY A 281 2.57 -10.41 25.51
N ASN A 282 2.66 -10.60 24.18
CA ASN A 282 3.32 -9.70 23.26
C ASN A 282 2.24 -9.13 22.35
N VAL A 283 1.87 -7.88 22.58
CA VAL A 283 0.79 -7.22 21.83
C VAL A 283 1.25 -7.05 20.39
N VAL A 284 0.76 -7.92 19.51
CA VAL A 284 1.03 -7.81 18.07
C VAL A 284 -0.16 -7.10 17.43
N THR A 285 0.09 -5.93 16.85
CA THR A 285 -0.94 -5.20 16.11
C THR A 285 -1.23 -5.90 14.78
N ARG A 286 -2.50 -6.30 14.57
CA ARG A 286 -2.95 -6.87 13.30
C ARG A 286 -4.00 -5.97 12.66
N TYR A 287 -4.04 -6.00 11.33
CA TYR A 287 -4.82 -5.10 10.49
C TYR A 287 -5.76 -5.90 9.58
N GLY A 288 -7.01 -5.44 9.48
CA GLY A 288 -8.00 -5.94 8.52
C GLY A 288 -8.93 -4.82 8.08
N MET A 289 -10.18 -5.13 7.76
CA MET A 289 -11.24 -4.15 7.50
C MET A 289 -12.48 -4.49 8.31
N LEU A 290 -13.24 -3.49 8.71
CA LEU A 290 -14.60 -3.71 9.22
C LEU A 290 -15.52 -4.13 8.07
N SER A 291 -16.46 -5.05 8.30
CA SER A 291 -17.49 -5.38 7.30
C SER A 291 -18.32 -4.14 6.97
N GLU A 292 -18.92 -4.08 5.77
CA GLU A 292 -19.79 -2.96 5.43
C GLU A 292 -21.02 -2.91 6.36
N GLU A 293 -21.64 -4.06 6.62
CA GLU A 293 -22.71 -4.18 7.61
C GLU A 293 -22.24 -3.75 9.00
N GLY A 294 -21.07 -4.21 9.44
CA GLY A 294 -20.48 -3.82 10.72
C GLY A 294 -20.19 -2.33 10.83
N ARG A 295 -19.66 -1.71 9.76
CA ARG A 295 -19.48 -0.24 9.69
C ARG A 295 -20.80 0.47 9.86
N GLN A 296 -21.83 0.02 9.15
CA GLN A 296 -23.15 0.62 9.20
C GLN A 296 -23.73 0.49 10.60
N THR A 297 -23.77 -0.70 11.19
CA THR A 297 -24.33 -0.94 12.52
C THR A 297 -23.56 -0.15 13.59
N VAL A 298 -22.23 -0.11 13.54
CA VAL A 298 -21.42 0.67 14.50
C VAL A 298 -21.69 2.17 14.34
N SER A 299 -21.80 2.64 13.10
CA SER A 299 -22.19 4.03 12.83
C SER A 299 -23.59 4.35 13.34
N MET A 300 -24.55 3.41 13.24
CA MET A 300 -25.88 3.59 13.82
C MET A 300 -25.80 3.73 15.33
N ALA A 301 -25.10 2.83 16.02
CA ALA A 301 -24.94 2.89 17.46
C ALA A 301 -24.30 4.21 17.90
N ILE A 302 -23.30 4.70 17.17
CA ILE A 302 -22.70 6.01 17.39
C ILE A 302 -23.73 7.13 17.26
N VAL A 303 -24.50 7.15 16.15
CA VAL A 303 -25.51 8.20 15.92
C VAL A 303 -26.62 8.14 16.97
N SER A 304 -27.13 6.95 17.31
CA SER A 304 -28.12 6.75 18.37
C SER A 304 -27.59 7.23 19.72
N THR A 305 -26.33 6.94 20.06
CA THR A 305 -25.68 7.49 21.26
C THR A 305 -25.62 9.01 21.22
N LEU A 306 -25.17 9.62 20.12
CA LEU A 306 -25.12 11.08 20.02
C LEU A 306 -26.52 11.75 20.08
N LEU A 307 -27.58 11.00 19.75
CA LEU A 307 -28.98 11.46 19.84
C LEU A 307 -29.57 11.31 21.25
N GLU A 308 -29.32 10.17 21.90
CA GLU A 308 -29.92 9.82 23.19
C GLU A 308 -29.10 10.32 24.38
N SER A 309 -27.80 10.51 24.20
CA SER A 309 -26.90 10.90 25.29
C SER A 309 -27.14 12.35 25.69
N ASP A 310 -27.41 12.55 26.98
CA ASP A 310 -27.21 13.83 27.66
C ASP A 310 -25.71 14.04 27.96
N LEU A 311 -24.81 13.43 27.16
CA LEU A 311 -23.41 13.83 27.19
C LEU A 311 -23.44 15.32 26.90
N ASP A 312 -23.15 16.12 27.92
CA ASP A 312 -23.01 17.56 27.81
C ASP A 312 -21.92 17.81 26.78
N LEU A 313 -22.34 17.86 25.52
CA LEU A 313 -21.60 18.34 24.38
C LEU A 313 -21.50 19.84 24.61
N GLU A 314 -20.79 20.25 25.66
CA GLU A 314 -20.63 21.64 26.06
C GLU A 314 -19.74 22.32 25.03
N TRP A 315 -20.35 22.69 23.90
CA TRP A 315 -19.75 23.43 22.83
C TRP A 315 -19.73 24.92 23.15
N THR A 316 -19.07 25.34 24.22
CA THR A 316 -19.06 26.78 24.54
C THR A 316 -18.02 27.51 23.70
N SER A 317 -18.53 28.33 22.76
CA SER A 317 -17.88 29.43 22.02
C SER A 317 -16.50 29.21 21.38
N GLN A 318 -16.34 29.91 20.25
CA GLN A 318 -15.33 29.80 19.21
C GLN A 318 -13.85 30.05 19.63
N ASP A 319 -13.58 30.40 20.89
CA ASP A 319 -12.23 30.72 21.38
C ASP A 319 -11.59 29.66 22.30
N ASP A 320 -12.34 28.68 22.82
CA ASP A 320 -11.79 27.67 23.74
C ASP A 320 -11.34 26.40 23.01
N ARG A 321 -10.08 26.40 22.56
CA ARG A 321 -9.34 25.18 22.14
C ARG A 321 -9.17 24.12 23.24
N GLU A 322 -9.83 24.30 24.39
CA GLU A 322 -9.71 23.49 25.60
C GLU A 322 -10.94 22.63 25.89
N LYS A 323 -12.05 22.79 25.16
CA LYS A 323 -13.23 21.95 25.37
C LYS A 323 -13.22 20.73 24.47
N ALA A 324 -12.59 19.68 24.98
CA ALA A 324 -12.61 18.35 24.42
C ALA A 324 -13.36 17.40 25.37
N MET A 325 -14.14 16.50 24.81
CA MET A 325 -14.87 15.48 25.55
C MET A 325 -13.95 14.31 25.85
N ASP A 326 -14.06 13.73 27.05
CA ASP A 326 -13.36 12.50 27.38
C ASP A 326 -13.90 11.34 26.51
N MET A 327 -12.98 10.59 25.91
CA MET A 327 -13.32 9.54 24.95
C MET A 327 -13.94 8.30 25.60
N LEU A 328 -13.50 7.98 26.83
CA LEU A 328 -13.91 6.76 27.51
C LEU A 328 -15.41 6.71 27.84
N PRO A 329 -16.04 7.77 28.40
CA PRO A 329 -17.49 7.80 28.60
C PRO A 329 -18.28 7.61 27.30
N LEU A 330 -17.89 8.28 26.21
CA LEU A 330 -18.54 8.13 24.91
C LEU A 330 -18.48 6.69 24.41
N VAL A 331 -17.31 6.06 24.48
CA VAL A 331 -17.13 4.67 24.05
C VAL A 331 -18.00 3.72 24.87
N GLN A 332 -18.07 3.93 26.19
CA GLN A 332 -18.94 3.15 27.07
C GLN A 332 -20.41 3.31 26.71
N GLU A 333 -20.84 4.51 26.33
CA GLU A 333 -22.24 4.76 25.96
C GLU A 333 -22.59 4.20 24.58
N VAL A 334 -21.68 4.32 23.59
CA VAL A 334 -21.83 3.64 22.29
C VAL A 334 -21.94 2.14 22.46
N ARG A 335 -21.10 1.55 23.31
CA ARG A 335 -21.17 0.12 23.65
C ARG A 335 -22.50 -0.25 24.31
N SER A 336 -22.96 0.57 25.25
CA SER A 336 -24.23 0.34 25.96
C SER A 336 -25.43 0.40 25.01
N ASN A 337 -25.43 1.32 24.05
CA ASN A 337 -26.48 1.42 23.04
C ASN A 337 -26.41 0.30 22.01
N TRP A 338 -25.21 -0.10 21.58
CA TRP A 338 -25.01 -1.28 20.75
C TRP A 338 -25.63 -2.53 21.39
N GLN A 339 -25.33 -2.80 22.66
CA GLN A 339 -25.89 -3.93 23.40
C GLN A 339 -27.42 -3.88 23.48
N ARG A 340 -28.00 -2.68 23.58
CA ARG A 340 -29.45 -2.48 23.65
C ARG A 340 -30.14 -2.72 22.29
N GLU A 341 -29.57 -2.22 21.20
CA GLU A 341 -30.18 -2.31 19.86
C GLU A 341 -30.02 -3.69 19.23
N GLU A 342 -28.81 -4.26 19.28
CA GLU A 342 -28.50 -5.51 18.57
C GLU A 342 -28.76 -6.77 19.42
N GLY A 343 -28.96 -6.61 20.74
CA GLY A 343 -29.18 -7.74 21.66
C GLY A 343 -28.01 -8.72 21.70
N ALA A 344 -26.82 -8.30 21.25
CA ALA A 344 -25.66 -9.15 21.16
C ALA A 344 -25.04 -9.37 22.55
N ASP A 345 -24.82 -10.63 22.92
CA ASP A 345 -24.03 -11.02 24.09
C ASP A 345 -22.54 -10.61 23.95
N ASN A 346 -22.12 -10.31 22.72
CA ASN A 346 -20.74 -9.96 22.40
C ASN A 346 -20.47 -8.48 22.67
N GLU A 347 -19.45 -8.22 23.49
CA GLU A 347 -18.97 -6.87 23.75
C GLU A 347 -18.33 -6.27 22.50
N LEU A 348 -18.80 -5.10 22.08
CA LEU A 348 -18.19 -4.37 20.96
C LEU A 348 -16.82 -3.83 21.39
N ALA A 349 -15.77 -4.27 20.69
CA ALA A 349 -14.39 -3.88 20.99
C ALA A 349 -14.15 -2.37 20.81
N ASP A 350 -13.30 -1.81 21.67
CA ASP A 350 -12.99 -0.36 21.69
C ASP A 350 -12.39 0.12 20.38
N GLU A 351 -11.58 -0.72 19.73
CA GLU A 351 -10.95 -0.39 18.47
C GLU A 351 -11.98 -0.28 17.33
N VAL A 352 -13.07 -1.04 17.41
CA VAL A 352 -14.17 -1.00 16.44
C VAL A 352 -14.98 0.28 16.62
N ILE A 353 -15.30 0.63 17.86
CA ILE A 353 -15.97 1.90 18.19
C ILE A 353 -15.09 3.08 17.77
N TRP A 354 -13.80 3.03 18.12
CA TRP A 354 -12.84 4.07 17.74
C TRP A 354 -12.74 4.21 16.21
N HIS A 355 -12.69 3.10 15.49
CA HIS A 355 -12.66 3.10 14.03
C HIS A 355 -13.88 3.84 13.44
N GLY A 356 -15.08 3.61 14.00
CA GLY A 356 -16.31 4.31 13.59
C GLY A 356 -16.36 5.78 14.00
N LEU A 357 -15.80 6.14 15.16
CA LEU A 357 -15.79 7.52 15.67
C LEU A 357 -14.76 8.41 14.98
N ARG A 358 -13.65 7.83 14.52
CA ARG A 358 -12.50 8.59 13.98
C ARG A 358 -12.85 9.60 12.88
N PRO A 359 -13.72 9.31 11.88
CA PRO A 359 -14.06 10.27 10.83
C PRO A 359 -14.82 11.50 11.36
N ILE A 360 -15.56 11.34 12.45
CA ILE A 360 -16.43 12.38 13.00
C ILE A 360 -15.82 13.12 14.19
N VAL A 361 -14.55 12.86 14.54
CA VAL A 361 -13.85 13.57 15.62
C VAL A 361 -12.55 14.22 15.14
N SER A 362 -12.20 15.30 15.80
CA SER A 362 -10.89 15.95 15.75
C SER A 362 -10.20 15.78 17.11
N TYR A 363 -8.89 15.59 17.09
CA TYR A 363 -8.08 15.40 18.30
C TYR A 363 -6.64 15.82 18.02
N LYS A 364 -5.93 16.24 19.07
CA LYS A 364 -4.49 16.51 18.98
C LYS A 364 -3.74 15.20 19.19
N SER A 365 -3.28 14.57 18.10
CA SER A 365 -2.47 13.36 18.22
C SER A 365 -1.00 13.73 18.49
N ALA A 366 -0.42 13.12 19.54
CA ALA A 366 1.03 13.08 19.71
C ALA A 366 1.62 11.74 19.20
N GLY A 367 0.76 10.74 18.91
CA GLY A 367 1.12 9.34 18.65
C GLY A 367 0.61 8.79 17.32
N SER A 368 0.36 7.48 17.28
CA SER A 368 -0.31 6.84 16.14
C SER A 368 -1.78 7.28 16.04
N LYS A 369 -2.36 7.33 14.83
CA LYS A 369 -3.81 7.53 14.66
C LYS A 369 -4.64 6.32 15.13
N ASP A 370 -3.96 5.21 15.41
CA ASP A 370 -4.58 3.98 15.92
C ASP A 370 -4.79 4.02 17.43
N GLU A 371 -3.99 4.82 18.14
CA GLU A 371 -4.17 5.02 19.58
C GLU A 371 -5.43 5.86 19.83
N MET A 372 -6.32 5.33 20.65
CA MET A 372 -7.51 6.05 21.06
C MET A 372 -7.11 7.27 21.91
N PRO A 373 -7.42 8.50 21.48
CA PRO A 373 -7.08 9.70 22.23
C PRO A 373 -7.90 9.75 23.52
N LYS A 374 -7.35 10.39 24.56
CA LYS A 374 -8.09 10.62 25.81
C LYS A 374 -9.26 11.59 25.63
N GLN A 375 -9.07 12.55 24.72
CA GLN A 375 -9.96 13.67 24.53
C GLN A 375 -10.19 13.94 23.04
N VAL A 376 -11.44 14.20 22.67
CA VAL A 376 -11.90 14.38 21.28
C VAL A 376 -12.87 15.55 21.17
N GLN A 377 -13.01 16.09 19.97
CA GLN A 377 -13.97 17.14 19.62
C GLN A 377 -14.74 16.72 18.37
N LEU A 378 -16.07 16.60 18.41
CA LEU A 378 -16.85 16.15 17.25
C LEU A 378 -16.83 17.16 16.10
N ASN A 379 -16.60 16.73 14.88
CA ASN A 379 -16.79 17.60 13.73
C ASN A 379 -18.30 17.64 13.38
N VAL A 380 -18.93 18.80 13.59
CA VAL A 380 -20.37 19.00 13.35
C VAL A 380 -20.78 18.59 11.94
N GLU A 381 -19.99 18.94 10.93
CA GLU A 381 -20.28 18.62 9.53
C GLU A 381 -20.19 17.11 9.28
N GLU A 382 -19.18 16.44 9.84
CA GLU A 382 -18.99 15.00 9.65
C GLU A 382 -20.04 14.18 10.41
N VAL A 383 -20.47 14.63 11.60
CA VAL A 383 -21.63 14.05 12.30
C VAL A 383 -22.89 14.19 11.45
N ALA A 384 -23.11 15.38 10.85
CA ALA A 384 -24.26 15.60 9.99
C ALA A 384 -24.23 14.71 8.74
N LYS A 385 -23.07 14.58 8.09
CA LYS A 385 -22.86 13.63 6.97
C LYS A 385 -23.14 12.19 7.38
N LEU A 386 -22.66 11.76 8.55
CA LEU A 386 -22.91 10.42 9.08
C LEU A 386 -24.41 10.17 9.30
N ALA A 387 -25.13 11.14 9.87
CA ALA A 387 -26.58 11.07 10.03
C ALA A 387 -27.31 11.01 8.67
N ALA A 388 -26.81 11.71 7.64
CA ALA A 388 -27.36 11.65 6.28
C ALA A 388 -27.18 10.25 5.66
N HIS A 389 -25.99 9.64 5.77
CA HIS A 389 -25.76 8.25 5.37
C HIS A 389 -26.78 7.32 6.03
N HIS A 390 -27.02 7.50 7.33
CA HIS A 390 -27.97 6.68 8.07
C HIS A 390 -29.44 6.91 7.65
N ALA A 391 -29.83 8.15 7.34
CA ALA A 391 -31.14 8.45 6.77
C ALA A 391 -31.37 7.66 5.48
N PHE A 392 -30.40 7.67 4.55
CA PHE A 392 -30.50 6.89 3.33
C PHE A 392 -30.58 5.38 3.60
N LEU A 393 -29.71 4.83 4.45
CA LEU A 393 -29.62 3.39 4.66
C LEU A 393 -30.82 2.79 5.41
N ARG A 394 -31.37 3.47 6.43
CA ARG A 394 -32.53 2.94 7.18
C ARG A 394 -33.87 3.24 6.51
N GLY A 395 -33.96 4.34 5.76
CA GLY A 395 -35.26 4.84 5.33
C GLY A 395 -35.61 4.53 3.88
N THR A 396 -34.77 3.82 3.10
CA THR A 396 -35.13 3.50 1.70
C THR A 396 -36.54 2.92 1.64
N PRO A 397 -37.49 3.62 0.98
CA PRO A 397 -38.81 3.06 0.73
C PRO A 397 -38.63 1.73 0.02
N ARG A 398 -39.36 0.70 0.45
CA ARG A 398 -39.24 -0.70 -0.03
C ARG A 398 -39.42 -0.89 -1.55
N SER A 399 -39.49 0.17 -2.36
CA SER A 399 -39.83 0.06 -3.78
C SER A 399 -39.22 1.08 -4.75
N ALA A 400 -38.46 2.12 -4.35
CA ALA A 400 -37.77 2.97 -5.34
C ALA A 400 -36.62 3.80 -4.74
N ALA A 401 -35.47 3.80 -5.41
CA ALA A 401 -34.16 4.27 -4.96
C ALA A 401 -33.99 5.81 -4.79
N CYS A 402 -35.06 6.56 -4.57
CA CYS A 402 -35.04 8.02 -4.50
C CYS A 402 -35.92 8.53 -3.34
N TRP A 403 -35.46 9.58 -2.67
CA TRP A 403 -36.22 10.32 -1.67
C TRP A 403 -36.71 11.65 -2.25
N GLU A 404 -37.92 12.08 -1.92
CA GLU A 404 -38.30 13.50 -2.11
C GLU A 404 -37.50 14.37 -1.14
N GLU A 405 -37.07 15.57 -1.56
CA GLU A 405 -36.22 16.44 -0.74
C GLU A 405 -36.81 16.73 0.65
N ASP A 406 -38.08 17.09 0.73
CA ASP A 406 -38.74 17.41 2.01
C ASP A 406 -38.77 16.20 2.95
N GLU A 407 -39.11 15.01 2.43
CA GLU A 407 -39.14 13.76 3.20
C GLU A 407 -37.74 13.37 3.70
N PHE A 408 -36.73 13.54 2.85
CA PHE A 408 -35.34 13.27 3.23
C PHE A 408 -34.84 14.24 4.29
N MET A 409 -35.10 15.54 4.13
CA MET A 409 -34.67 16.56 5.08
C MET A 409 -35.32 16.35 6.45
N GLU A 410 -36.60 15.97 6.48
CA GLU A 410 -37.27 15.56 7.72
C GLU A 410 -36.60 14.33 8.34
N ALA A 411 -36.41 13.26 7.57
CA ALA A 411 -35.77 12.03 8.05
C ALA A 411 -34.33 12.25 8.54
N TRP A 412 -33.57 13.14 7.89
CA TRP A 412 -32.22 13.52 8.29
C TRP A 412 -32.24 14.35 9.56
N SER A 413 -33.13 15.34 9.67
CA SER A 413 -33.25 16.19 10.86
C SER A 413 -33.54 15.40 12.14
N ILE A 414 -34.39 14.37 12.07
CA ILE A 414 -34.72 13.48 13.20
C ILE A 414 -33.49 12.68 13.68
N ARG A 415 -32.45 12.53 12.84
CA ARG A 415 -31.22 11.79 13.14
C ARG A 415 -30.05 12.66 13.58
N LEU A 416 -30.25 13.98 13.70
CA LEU A 416 -29.23 14.90 14.18
C LEU A 416 -29.37 15.14 15.69
N PRO A 417 -28.26 15.22 16.44
CA PRO A 417 -28.30 15.56 17.87
C PRO A 417 -29.07 16.87 18.12
N THR A 418 -30.16 16.80 18.88
CA THR A 418 -31.05 17.94 19.15
C THR A 418 -30.54 18.86 20.25
N MET A 419 -29.50 18.46 20.98
CA MET A 419 -28.97 19.18 22.14
C MET A 419 -28.36 20.54 21.79
N THR A 420 -28.01 20.79 20.52
CA THR A 420 -27.48 22.09 20.09
C THR A 420 -28.03 22.49 18.73
N ASP A 421 -28.34 23.77 18.54
CA ASP A 421 -28.75 24.36 17.25
C ASP A 421 -27.67 24.28 16.15
N LYS A 422 -26.50 23.69 16.46
CA LYS A 422 -25.36 23.58 15.55
C LYS A 422 -25.51 22.46 14.54
N TYR A 423 -26.20 21.38 14.90
CA TYR A 423 -26.42 20.26 13.99
C TYR A 423 -27.65 20.53 13.14
N GLN A 424 -27.44 21.10 11.95
CA GLN A 424 -28.52 21.35 10.99
C GLN A 424 -28.26 20.57 9.70
N PRO A 425 -29.29 19.97 9.10
CA PRO A 425 -29.15 19.33 7.80
C PRO A 425 -28.87 20.41 6.75
N SER A 426 -27.89 20.18 5.89
CA SER A 426 -27.53 21.10 4.81
C SER A 426 -27.30 20.32 3.53
N LEU A 427 -27.96 20.73 2.44
CA LEU A 427 -27.83 20.08 1.14
C LEU A 427 -26.39 20.08 0.61
N GLU A 428 -25.56 21.06 1.03
CA GLU A 428 -24.13 21.13 0.66
C GLU A 428 -23.34 19.94 1.22
N LEU A 429 -23.73 19.42 2.39
CA LEU A 429 -23.08 18.27 3.02
C LEU A 429 -23.41 16.94 2.32
N LEU A 430 -24.38 16.92 1.40
CA LEU A 430 -24.70 15.73 0.60
C LEU A 430 -23.72 15.52 -0.56
N GLY A 431 -22.81 16.47 -0.80
CA GLY A 431 -21.74 16.32 -1.79
C GLY A 431 -20.92 15.05 -1.52
N GLY A 432 -20.89 14.14 -2.50
CA GLY A 432 -20.18 12.87 -2.37
C GLY A 432 -20.94 11.81 -1.56
N ILE A 433 -22.17 12.07 -1.12
CA ILE A 433 -23.05 11.11 -0.43
C ILE A 433 -24.24 10.73 -1.30
N ALA A 434 -24.82 11.71 -1.99
CA ALA A 434 -26.02 11.54 -2.79
C ALA A 434 -26.02 12.44 -4.04
N ILE A 435 -26.82 12.04 -5.02
CA ILE A 435 -27.06 12.80 -6.26
C ILE A 435 -28.48 13.33 -6.23
N SER A 436 -28.66 14.60 -6.58
CA SER A 436 -29.98 15.20 -6.81
C SER A 436 -30.42 15.02 -8.27
N GLU A 437 -31.68 14.67 -8.50
CA GLU A 437 -32.34 14.59 -9.80
C GLU A 437 -33.66 15.37 -9.77
N MET A 438 -34.04 16.05 -10.85
CA MET A 438 -35.34 16.71 -10.96
C MET A 438 -36.31 15.77 -11.67
N VAL A 439 -37.39 15.37 -11.00
CA VAL A 439 -38.45 14.49 -11.52
C VAL A 439 -39.79 15.19 -11.28
N GLU A 440 -40.51 15.50 -12.35
CA GLU A 440 -41.83 16.18 -12.27
C GLU A 440 -41.79 17.47 -11.43
N ASP A 441 -40.79 18.33 -11.67
CA ASP A 441 -40.53 19.58 -10.93
C ASP A 441 -40.21 19.42 -9.43
N LYS A 442 -40.10 18.18 -8.95
CA LYS A 442 -39.64 17.88 -7.60
C LYS A 442 -38.19 17.42 -7.62
N ARG A 443 -37.41 17.89 -6.65
CA ARG A 443 -36.06 17.41 -6.45
C ARG A 443 -36.09 16.12 -5.64
N GLN A 444 -35.41 15.11 -6.18
CA GLN A 444 -35.25 13.81 -5.56
C GLN A 444 -33.77 13.52 -5.29
N TRP A 445 -33.50 12.84 -4.18
CA TRP A 445 -32.15 12.47 -3.76
C TRP A 445 -31.96 10.96 -3.83
N ARG A 446 -30.90 10.54 -4.51
CA ARG A 446 -30.53 9.13 -4.63
C ARG A 446 -29.17 8.88 -3.99
N TYR A 447 -29.12 7.88 -3.11
CA TYR A 447 -27.92 7.51 -2.39
C TYR A 447 -26.83 7.02 -3.35
N PHE A 448 -25.67 7.68 -3.30
CA PHE A 448 -24.54 7.37 -4.16
C PHE A 448 -23.27 7.87 -3.47
N PRO A 449 -22.73 7.11 -2.50
CA PRO A 449 -21.60 7.55 -1.69
C PRO A 449 -20.27 7.41 -2.42
N ALA A 450 -19.37 8.38 -2.28
CA ALA A 450 -18.05 8.39 -2.92
C ALA A 450 -17.13 7.27 -2.41
N SER A 451 -17.44 6.69 -1.24
CA SER A 451 -16.76 5.54 -0.66
C SER A 451 -17.04 4.23 -1.40
N SER A 452 -18.19 4.09 -2.07
CA SER A 452 -18.51 2.89 -2.87
C SER A 452 -17.88 2.91 -4.27
N LEU A 453 -17.28 4.03 -4.66
CA LEU A 453 -16.69 4.18 -5.98
C LEU A 453 -15.27 3.58 -6.06
N PRO A 454 -14.87 3.00 -7.22
CA PRO A 454 -13.52 2.51 -7.45
C PRO A 454 -12.45 3.57 -7.18
N LEU A 455 -11.25 3.16 -6.76
CA LEU A 455 -10.13 4.09 -6.57
C LEU A 455 -9.54 4.61 -7.87
N ASN A 456 -9.58 3.81 -8.94
CA ASN A 456 -9.07 4.21 -10.23
C ASN A 456 -9.95 5.35 -10.81
N PRO A 457 -9.38 6.52 -11.13
CA PRO A 457 -10.15 7.66 -11.63
C PRO A 457 -11.03 7.33 -12.84
N SER A 458 -10.52 6.56 -13.79
CA SER A 458 -11.24 6.20 -15.01
C SER A 458 -12.40 5.24 -14.75
N GLN A 459 -12.22 4.25 -13.87
CA GLN A 459 -13.32 3.37 -13.44
C GLN A 459 -14.35 4.13 -12.62
N ARG A 460 -13.90 5.01 -11.72
CA ARG A 460 -14.76 5.89 -10.92
C ARG A 460 -15.68 6.72 -11.81
N ILE A 461 -15.15 7.35 -12.86
CA ILE A 461 -15.94 8.14 -13.82
C ILE A 461 -16.92 7.26 -14.58
N LYS A 462 -16.53 6.06 -15.00
CA LYS A 462 -17.45 5.11 -15.63
C LYS A 462 -18.63 4.78 -14.72
N SER A 463 -18.39 4.50 -13.44
CA SER A 463 -19.44 4.26 -12.45
C SER A 463 -20.33 5.48 -12.23
N MET A 464 -19.75 6.68 -12.17
CA MET A 464 -20.51 7.94 -12.08
C MET A 464 -21.38 8.20 -13.32
N LEU A 465 -20.86 7.95 -14.52
CA LEU A 465 -21.60 8.13 -15.77
C LEU A 465 -22.69 7.07 -15.97
N ALA A 466 -22.49 5.85 -15.47
CA ALA A 466 -23.53 4.83 -15.41
C ALA A 466 -24.70 5.24 -14.52
N MET A 467 -24.42 6.04 -13.48
CA MET A 467 -25.44 6.55 -12.57
C MET A 467 -26.16 7.79 -13.11
N ARG A 468 -25.43 8.70 -13.75
CA ARG A 468 -25.96 9.93 -14.36
C ARG A 468 -25.16 10.29 -15.61
N ASN A 469 -25.87 10.48 -16.74
CA ASN A 469 -25.25 10.70 -18.06
C ASN A 469 -24.43 12.00 -18.18
N ALA A 470 -24.65 12.97 -17.29
CA ALA A 470 -23.96 14.27 -17.33
C ALA A 470 -23.72 14.78 -15.90
N TRP A 471 -22.52 15.31 -15.68
CA TRP A 471 -22.06 15.84 -14.39
C TRP A 471 -21.50 17.24 -14.58
N ALA A 472 -21.88 18.15 -13.68
CA ALA A 472 -21.15 19.40 -13.51
C ALA A 472 -19.82 19.11 -12.78
N VAL A 473 -18.79 19.95 -12.98
CA VAL A 473 -17.48 19.75 -12.35
C VAL A 473 -17.60 19.91 -10.83
N GLU A 474 -18.42 20.86 -10.39
CA GLU A 474 -18.72 21.17 -9.00
C GLU A 474 -19.44 20.02 -8.31
N GLU A 475 -20.39 19.37 -8.99
CA GLU A 475 -21.09 18.18 -8.50
C GLU A 475 -20.17 16.95 -8.44
N ALA A 476 -19.24 16.83 -9.39
CA ALA A 476 -18.30 15.72 -9.46
C ALA A 476 -17.17 15.83 -8.43
N LYS A 477 -16.75 17.05 -8.07
CA LYS A 477 -15.58 17.32 -7.22
C LYS A 477 -15.56 16.55 -5.90
N PRO A 478 -16.65 16.47 -5.11
CA PRO A 478 -16.68 15.67 -3.88
C PRO A 478 -16.38 14.18 -4.09
N TYR A 479 -16.68 13.65 -5.28
CA TYR A 479 -16.39 12.26 -5.63
C TYR A 479 -14.92 12.01 -5.95
N PHE A 480 -14.10 13.04 -6.17
CA PHE A 480 -12.68 12.93 -6.49
C PHE A 480 -11.75 13.48 -5.40
N GLU A 481 -12.29 14.00 -4.29
CA GLU A 481 -11.51 14.66 -3.24
C GLU A 481 -10.35 13.79 -2.71
N LYS A 482 -10.58 12.47 -2.57
CA LYS A 482 -9.56 11.51 -2.12
C LYS A 482 -8.45 11.22 -3.14
N LEU A 483 -8.63 11.58 -4.42
CA LEU A 483 -7.67 11.29 -5.49
C LEU A 483 -6.73 12.48 -5.78
N THR A 484 -6.86 13.59 -5.04
CA THR A 484 -6.02 14.80 -5.19
C THR A 484 -5.99 15.39 -6.61
N LEU A 485 -7.03 15.12 -7.41
CA LEU A 485 -7.14 15.63 -8.77
C LEU A 485 -7.53 17.11 -8.75
N ASN A 486 -6.90 17.90 -9.61
CA ASN A 486 -7.32 19.29 -9.81
C ASN A 486 -8.57 19.39 -10.70
N GLU A 487 -9.22 20.55 -10.71
CA GLU A 487 -10.47 20.75 -11.47
C GLU A 487 -10.28 20.57 -12.98
N SER A 488 -9.10 20.93 -13.53
CA SER A 488 -8.78 20.69 -14.95
C SER A 488 -8.70 19.20 -15.29
N GLU A 489 -8.08 18.39 -14.43
CA GLU A 489 -7.97 16.94 -14.61
C GLU A 489 -9.35 16.28 -14.55
N ILE A 490 -10.20 16.69 -13.60
CA ILE A 490 -11.58 16.20 -13.52
C ILE A 490 -12.33 16.55 -14.81
N SER A 491 -12.21 17.79 -15.29
CA SER A 491 -12.83 18.23 -16.54
C SER A 491 -12.39 17.41 -17.74
N ASP A 492 -11.08 17.15 -17.88
CA ASP A 492 -10.52 16.42 -19.00
C ASP A 492 -10.88 14.93 -18.97
N LEU A 493 -10.92 14.32 -17.79
CA LEU A 493 -11.39 12.96 -17.65
C LEU A 493 -12.90 12.82 -17.97
N LEU A 494 -13.73 13.75 -17.51
CA LEU A 494 -15.16 13.77 -17.85
C LEU A 494 -15.39 13.91 -19.37
N LYS A 495 -14.62 14.77 -20.05
CA LYS A 495 -14.68 14.91 -21.51
C LYS A 495 -14.23 13.63 -22.24
N THR A 496 -13.17 13.00 -21.75
CA THR A 496 -12.60 11.78 -22.36
C THR A 496 -13.57 10.61 -22.34
N HIS A 497 -14.40 10.51 -21.29
CA HIS A 497 -15.38 9.42 -21.14
C HIS A 497 -16.78 9.73 -21.69
N LYS A 498 -17.08 10.99 -22.02
CA LYS A 498 -18.33 11.42 -22.66
C LYS A 498 -18.26 11.15 -24.16
N LYS A 499 -18.63 9.93 -24.57
CA LYS A 499 -18.76 9.55 -25.99
C LYS A 499 -20.08 10.02 -26.59
#